data_AF-A0A3B8NQ05-F1
#
_entry.id   AF-A0A3B8NQ05-F1
#
_cell.length_a   1.000
_cell.length_b   1.000
_cell.length_c   1.000
_cell.angle_alpha   90.00
_cell.angle_beta   90.00
_cell.angle_gamma   90.00
#
_symmetry.space_group_name_H-M   'P 1'
#
loop_
_entity.id
_entity.type
_entity.pdbx_description
1 polymer ?
#
loop_
_entity_poly.entity_id
_entity_poly.type
_entity_poly.pdbx_seq_one_letter_code
_entity_poly.pdbx_strand_id
1 'polypeptide(L)' 'HKMLGPCPCHYSRFDLSKGGLLILGQATQSLPQITLEARGDEIYATGVTGLIYGYASNI' A
#
# COMPACT_ATOMS: atom_id res chain seq x y z
N HIS A 1 5.27 -5.02 -14.96
CA HIS A 1 3.92 -5.16 -14.36
C HIS A 1 3.98 -5.40 -12.83
N LYS A 2 4.86 -4.70 -12.08
CA LYS A 2 5.00 -4.87 -10.61
C LYS A 2 5.10 -3.53 -9.86
N MET A 3 4.78 -2.43 -10.53
CA MET A 3 4.89 -1.09 -9.98
C MET A 3 3.52 -0.42 -10.01
N LEU A 4 3.20 0.34 -8.97
CA LEU A 4 2.06 1.25 -8.93
C LEU A 4 2.53 2.69 -9.19
N GLY A 5 1.79 3.40 -10.02
CA GLY A 5 2.06 4.80 -10.38
C GLY A 5 2.59 4.97 -11.81
N PRO A 6 3.06 6.18 -12.16
CA PRO A 6 3.25 7.33 -11.27
C PRO A 6 1.92 7.89 -10.73
N CYS A 7 1.90 8.29 -9.46
CA CYS A 7 0.80 9.07 -8.89
C CYS A 7 0.65 10.38 -9.68
N PRO A 8 -0.56 10.72 -10.16
CA PRO A 8 -0.74 11.85 -11.07
C PRO A 8 -0.46 13.21 -10.42
N CYS A 9 -0.54 13.32 -9.09
CA CYS A 9 -0.33 14.59 -8.41
C CYS A 9 1.15 15.00 -8.34
N HIS A 10 2.03 14.06 -7.99
CA HIS A 10 3.45 14.37 -7.67
C HIS A 10 4.43 13.25 -8.10
N TYR A 11 4.02 12.40 -9.03
CA TYR A 11 4.84 11.39 -9.70
C TYR A 11 5.47 10.28 -8.83
N SER A 12 4.96 10.05 -7.62
CA SER A 12 5.40 8.91 -6.79
C SER A 12 5.17 7.55 -7.46
N ARG A 13 6.14 6.64 -7.35
CA ARG A 13 6.06 5.24 -7.81
C ARG A 13 6.41 4.27 -6.69
N PHE A 14 5.71 3.15 -6.64
CA PHE A 14 5.86 2.13 -5.60
C PHE A 14 6.07 0.74 -6.22
N ASP A 15 6.98 -0.06 -5.66
CA ASP A 15 7.21 -1.45 -6.05
C ASP A 15 6.28 -2.39 -5.26
N LEU A 16 5.25 -2.91 -5.94
CA LEU A 16 4.26 -3.81 -5.35
C LEU A 16 4.86 -5.18 -4.98
N SER A 17 5.98 -5.57 -5.59
CA SER A 17 6.65 -6.83 -5.27
C SER A 17 7.55 -6.76 -4.03
N LYS A 18 7.75 -5.55 -3.50
CA LYS A 18 8.58 -5.29 -2.32
C LYS A 18 7.77 -4.57 -1.23
N GLY A 19 6.53 -5.01 -1.02
CA GLY A 19 5.67 -4.47 0.04
C GLY A 19 5.30 -3.00 -0.15
N GLY A 20 5.14 -2.56 -1.42
CA GLY A 20 4.80 -1.17 -1.72
C GLY A 20 5.95 -0.18 -1.50
N LEU A 21 7.20 -0.64 -1.56
CA LEU A 21 8.39 0.20 -1.38
C LEU A 21 8.33 1.43 -2.31
N LEU A 22 8.48 2.63 -1.74
CA LEU A 22 8.62 3.84 -2.53
C LEU A 22 9.90 3.78 -3.36
N ILE A 23 9.77 3.81 -4.68
CA ILE A 23 10.88 3.84 -5.62
C ILE A 23 11.38 5.29 -5.78
N LEU A 24 10.45 6.21 -6.00
CA LEU A 24 10.71 7.65 -6.14
C LEU A 24 9.45 8.46 -5.89
N GLY A 25 9.61 9.73 -5.53
CA GLY A 25 8.53 10.72 -5.39
C GLY A 25 8.47 11.34 -4.00
N GLN A 26 7.32 11.93 -3.66
CA GLN A 26 7.16 12.80 -2.47
C GLN A 26 6.58 12.11 -1.23
N ALA A 27 6.06 10.88 -1.35
CA ALA A 27 5.64 10.13 -0.18
C ALA A 27 6.84 9.90 0.76
N THR A 28 6.61 9.89 2.08
CA THR A 28 7.65 9.62 3.09
C THR A 28 7.58 8.20 3.64
N GLN A 29 6.60 7.42 3.18
CA GLN A 29 6.30 6.06 3.63
C GLN A 29 6.04 5.16 2.42
N SER A 30 6.25 3.85 2.58
CA SER A 30 5.79 2.84 1.62
C SER A 30 4.26 2.86 1.51
N LEU A 31 3.73 2.36 0.39
CA LEU A 31 2.30 2.24 0.18
C LEU A 31 1.70 1.27 1.24
N PRO A 32 0.73 1.70 2.06
CA PRO A 32 0.11 0.82 3.05
C PRO A 32 -0.42 -0.46 2.42
N GLN A 33 -0.26 -1.59 3.11
CA GLN A 33 -0.64 -2.92 2.63
C GLN A 33 -1.76 -3.50 3.49
N ILE A 34 -2.74 -4.13 2.86
CA ILE A 34 -3.79 -4.89 3.56
C ILE A 34 -3.24 -6.27 3.92
N THR A 35 -3.35 -6.66 5.18
CA THR A 35 -3.11 -8.03 5.62
C THR A 35 -4.30 -8.88 5.19
N LEU A 36 -4.04 -9.92 4.42
CA LEU A 36 -5.07 -10.82 3.91
C LEU A 36 -4.93 -12.20 4.57
N GLU A 37 -6.07 -12.81 4.88
CA GLU A 37 -6.16 -14.19 5.34
C GLU A 37 -7.10 -14.95 4.39
N ALA A 38 -6.65 -16.09 3.85
CA ALA A 38 -7.49 -16.97 3.06
C ALA A 38 -8.17 -18.00 3.97
N ARG A 39 -9.49 -18.15 3.86
CA ARG A 39 -10.27 -19.14 4.61
C ARG A 39 -11.13 -19.91 3.61
N GLY A 40 -10.64 -21.06 3.16
CA GLY A 40 -11.25 -21.78 2.05
C GLY A 40 -11.18 -20.94 0.76
N ASP A 41 -12.33 -20.76 0.11
CA ASP A 41 -12.46 -19.97 -1.12
C ASP A 41 -12.65 -18.45 -0.87
N GLU A 42 -12.65 -18.04 0.40
CA GLU A 42 -12.85 -16.65 0.80
C GLU A 42 -11.53 -15.97 1.18
N ILE A 43 -11.43 -14.67 0.88
CA ILE A 43 -10.30 -13.82 1.25
C ILE A 43 -10.79 -12.71 2.17
N TYR A 44 -10.19 -12.61 3.35
CA TYR A 44 -10.53 -11.63 4.37
C TYR A 44 -9.44 -10.59 4.51
N ALA A 45 -9.82 -9.31 4.56
CA ALA A 45 -8.94 -8.24 5.02
C ALA A 45 -8.95 -8.22 6.55
N THR A 46 -7.82 -8.49 7.18
CA THR A 46 -7.71 -8.67 8.65
C THR A 46 -6.89 -7.57 9.32
N GLY A 47 -6.24 -6.71 8.55
CA GLY A 47 -5.48 -5.58 9.10
C GLY A 47 -4.82 -4.73 8.02
N VAL A 48 -4.07 -3.72 8.47
CA VAL A 48 -3.32 -2.81 7.59
C VAL A 48 -1.92 -2.62 8.17
N THR A 49 -0.90 -2.79 7.34
CA THR A 49 0.48 -2.40 7.64
C THR A 49 0.74 -1.01 7.06
N GLY A 50 1.10 -0.06 7.92
CA GLY A 50 1.21 1.37 7.58
C GLY A 50 -0.05 2.16 7.95
N LEU A 51 0.02 3.49 7.88
CA LEU A 51 -1.10 4.39 8.17
C LEU A 51 -1.77 4.83 6.87
N ILE A 52 -3.11 4.75 6.81
CA ILE A 52 -3.86 5.20 5.65
C ILE A 52 -3.84 6.74 5.61
N TYR A 53 -3.52 7.29 4.44
CA TYR A 53 -3.49 8.74 4.24
C TYR A 53 -4.84 9.38 4.59
N GLY A 54 -4.80 10.52 5.30
CA GLY A 54 -5.99 11.27 5.70
C GLY A 54 -6.58 10.87 7.06
N TYR A 55 -6.00 9.87 7.74
CA TYR A 55 -6.45 9.41 9.05
C TYR A 55 -5.33 9.46 10.10
N ALA A 56 -5.70 9.66 11.36
CA ALA A 56 -4.78 9.57 12.50
C ALA A 56 -4.70 8.15 13.09
N SER A 57 -5.68 7.30 12.78
CA SER A 57 -5.82 5.89 13.18
C SER A 57 -6.50 5.13 12.05
N ASN A 58 -6.18 3.84 11.88
CA ASN A 58 -6.83 2.97 10.88
C ASN A 58 -8.15 2.35 11.37
N ILE A 59 -8.55 2.62 12.61
CA ILE A 59 -9.78 2.18 13.26
C ILE A 59 -10.55 3.43 13.74
#